data_AF-A0A3P8CZZ2-F1
#
_entry.id   AF-A0A3P8CZZ2-F1
#
_cell.length_a   1.000
_cell.length_b   1.000
_cell.length_c   1.000
_cell.angle_alpha   90.00
_cell.angle_beta   90.00
_cell.angle_gamma   90.00
#
_symmetry.space_group_name_H-M   'P 1'
#
loop_
_entity.id
_entity.type
_entity.pdbx_description
1 polymer ?
#
loop_
_entity_poly.entity_id
_entity_poly.type
_entity_poly.pdbx_seq_one_letter_code
_entity_poly.pdbx_strand_id
1 'polypeptide(L)'
;MQNSVCRVKYRENLSGMIECHFDERPVAYITSMRVLSAISLPVNLFGIYCIVYKSPPFMKEYSRLLLIYQILSTLCDSWANLVYIPITFFPFPIIYHVGLLLPHVSMPYAYMHIVWLCLVVTTMGAVAQLFMFRWQHMLTANHPLKLRKRVIYIICLGQFILFNGALIQFTCVADMDHLQGVQYFNMDDVRRFFLITGIEGTALIIATLGFVYLTFRNFHFTNVSQKTIKLQKTYQISLILQVQSVILFFFPFFFVFMLPLSFFIRLPKDLKVSLVITNVIMCFISIHGLLSTMIMILVNKPYRRFVLDLIRRCILVCLGDKWLSRLQISQVCNI
;
A
#
# COMPACT_ATOMS: atom_id res chain seq x y z
N MET A 1 -17.17 33.46 -5.42
CA MET A 1 -16.07 33.40 -6.42
C MET A 1 -15.04 34.42 -6.01
N GLN A 2 -13.99 34.00 -5.32
CA GLN A 2 -12.86 34.86 -4.96
C GLN A 2 -11.65 34.28 -5.70
N ASN A 3 -11.14 35.02 -6.68
CA ASN A 3 -10.04 34.57 -7.53
C ASN A 3 -8.74 34.66 -6.72
N SER A 4 -8.14 33.52 -6.38
CA SER A 4 -6.87 33.43 -5.66
C SER A 4 -5.71 33.29 -6.65
N VAL A 5 -5.01 34.41 -6.90
CA VAL A 5 -3.81 34.46 -7.76
C VAL A 5 -2.58 34.05 -6.93
N CYS A 6 -1.93 32.94 -7.28
CA CYS A 6 -0.67 32.51 -6.66
C CYS A 6 0.54 33.23 -7.30
N ARG A 7 1.39 33.85 -6.48
CA ARG A 7 2.63 34.51 -6.93
C ARG A 7 3.84 33.69 -6.45
N VAL A 8 4.48 32.93 -7.33
CA VAL A 8 5.73 32.22 -7.02
C VAL A 8 6.90 33.14 -7.40
N LYS A 9 7.68 33.59 -6.42
CA LYS A 9 8.83 34.48 -6.66
C LYS A 9 10.09 33.63 -6.84
N TYR A 10 10.52 33.40 -8.08
CA TYR A 10 11.79 32.74 -8.37
C TYR A 10 12.95 33.65 -7.92
N ARG A 11 13.86 33.14 -7.09
CA ARG A 11 15.14 33.82 -6.80
C ARG A 11 16.12 33.50 -7.92
N GLU A 12 15.87 34.11 -9.07
CA GLU A 12 16.82 34.57 -10.11
C GLU A 12 16.05 34.82 -11.42
N ASN A 13 15.76 36.10 -11.67
CA ASN A 13 15.50 36.77 -12.96
C ASN A 13 14.43 36.30 -13.97
N LEU A 14 13.48 35.42 -13.64
CA LEU A 14 12.25 35.28 -14.44
C LEU A 14 10.98 35.28 -13.58
N SER A 15 10.31 36.43 -13.48
CA SER A 15 8.97 36.55 -12.92
C SER A 15 7.93 36.07 -13.94
N GLY A 16 7.70 34.76 -14.03
CA GLY A 16 6.54 34.19 -14.72
C GLY A 16 5.32 34.19 -13.81
N MET A 17 4.22 34.83 -14.22
CA MET A 17 2.92 34.71 -13.56
C MET A 17 2.24 33.42 -14.05
N ILE A 18 1.99 32.47 -13.14
CA ILE A 18 1.12 31.31 -13.40
C ILE A 18 -0.24 31.64 -12.80
N GLU A 19 -1.22 31.94 -13.64
CA GLU A 19 -2.59 32.21 -13.23
C GLU A 19 -3.33 30.87 -13.06
N CYS A 20 -3.48 30.43 -11.82
CA CYS A 20 -4.12 29.16 -11.51
C CYS A 20 -5.58 29.36 -11.14
N HIS A 21 -6.51 29.08 -12.06
CA HIS A 21 -7.92 28.92 -11.71
C HIS A 21 -8.12 27.56 -11.01
N PHE A 22 -7.94 27.54 -9.69
CA PHE A 22 -8.17 26.37 -8.85
C PHE A 22 -9.66 26.16 -8.56
N ASP A 23 -10.12 24.91 -8.62
CA ASP A 23 -11.17 24.45 -7.72
C ASP A 23 -10.44 24.12 -6.41
N GLU A 24 -10.48 25.04 -5.45
CA GLU A 24 -9.52 25.12 -4.32
C GLU A 24 -9.47 23.85 -3.45
N ARG A 25 -10.49 22.97 -3.53
CA ARG A 25 -10.53 21.71 -2.80
C ARG A 25 -11.21 20.61 -3.63
N PRO A 26 -10.53 19.51 -3.97
CA PRO A 26 -11.15 18.39 -4.66
C PRO A 26 -12.03 17.59 -3.69
N VAL A 27 -13.26 18.08 -3.45
CA VAL A 27 -14.20 17.55 -2.45
C VAL A 27 -14.48 16.06 -2.68
N ALA A 28 -14.66 15.65 -3.94
CA ALA A 28 -14.92 14.26 -4.30
C ALA A 28 -13.76 13.33 -3.91
N TYR A 29 -12.52 13.75 -4.18
CA TYR A 29 -11.31 13.00 -3.78
C TYR A 29 -11.18 12.89 -2.26
N ILE A 30 -11.27 14.02 -1.54
CA ILE A 30 -11.14 14.06 -0.07
C ILE A 30 -12.22 13.19 0.59
N THR A 31 -13.46 13.30 0.11
CA THR A 31 -14.57 12.49 0.62
C THR A 31 -14.33 11.00 0.35
N SER A 32 -13.86 10.65 -0.85
CA SER A 32 -13.54 9.27 -1.20
C SER A 32 -12.47 8.69 -0.29
N MET A 33 -11.41 9.45 0.02
CA MET A 33 -10.36 9.02 0.94
C MET A 33 -10.86 8.79 2.36
N ARG A 34 -11.71 9.69 2.87
CA ARG A 34 -12.30 9.54 4.21
C ARG A 34 -13.24 8.34 4.30
N VAL A 35 -14.10 8.15 3.30
CA VAL A 35 -14.98 6.96 3.21
C VAL A 35 -14.14 5.70 3.13
N LEU A 36 -13.09 5.71 2.31
CA LEU A 36 -12.18 4.58 2.18
C LEU A 36 -11.50 4.28 3.52
N SER A 37 -11.03 5.27 4.26
CA SER A 37 -10.48 5.07 5.60
C SER A 37 -11.49 4.51 6.60
N ALA A 38 -12.75 4.95 6.54
CA ALA A 38 -13.80 4.48 7.44
C ALA A 38 -14.10 2.97 7.22
N ILE A 39 -13.84 2.46 6.02
CA ILE A 39 -14.00 1.04 5.67
C ILE A 39 -12.69 0.27 5.86
N SER A 40 -11.58 0.79 5.35
CA SER A 40 -10.30 0.11 5.31
C SER A 40 -9.72 -0.09 6.70
N LEU A 41 -9.84 0.88 7.61
CA LEU A 41 -9.28 0.75 8.96
C LEU A 41 -9.93 -0.41 9.74
N PRO A 42 -11.26 -0.53 9.86
CA PRO A 42 -11.89 -1.70 10.49
C PRO A 42 -11.51 -3.02 9.81
N VAL A 43 -11.49 -3.08 8.47
CA VAL A 43 -11.14 -4.30 7.73
C VAL A 43 -9.69 -4.69 7.97
N ASN A 44 -8.76 -3.74 7.93
CA ASN A 44 -7.34 -3.92 8.17
C ASN A 44 -7.06 -4.40 9.61
N LEU A 45 -7.71 -3.77 10.61
CA LEU A 45 -7.64 -4.21 12.01
C LEU A 45 -8.20 -5.62 12.20
N PHE A 46 -9.31 -5.95 11.53
CA PHE A 46 -9.86 -7.30 11.53
C PHE A 46 -8.93 -8.32 10.84
N GLY A 47 -8.24 -7.90 9.77
CA GLY A 47 -7.18 -8.68 9.14
C GLY A 47 -6.03 -8.99 10.11
N ILE A 48 -5.55 -7.98 10.84
CA ILE A 48 -4.55 -8.13 11.90
C ILE A 48 -5.03 -9.13 12.95
N TYR A 49 -6.27 -8.98 13.44
CA TYR A 49 -6.89 -9.91 14.39
C TYR A 49 -6.91 -11.35 13.85
N CYS A 50 -7.28 -11.56 12.59
CA CYS A 50 -7.26 -12.89 11.96
C CYS A 50 -5.85 -13.48 11.94
N ILE A 51 -4.83 -12.69 11.60
CA ILE A 51 -3.43 -13.17 11.58
C ILE A 51 -2.99 -13.57 12.98
N VAL A 52 -3.24 -12.74 14.00
CA VAL A 52 -2.78 -13.00 15.38
C VAL A 52 -3.46 -14.23 15.98
N TYR A 53 -4.78 -14.34 15.85
CA TYR A 53 -5.57 -15.32 16.62
C TYR A 53 -6.03 -16.54 15.82
N LYS A 54 -6.01 -16.48 14.48
CA LYS A 54 -6.51 -17.57 13.62
C LYS A 54 -5.40 -18.23 12.78
N SER A 55 -4.15 -17.78 12.90
CA SER A 55 -3.01 -18.46 12.27
C SER A 55 -2.71 -19.79 12.96
N PRO A 56 -2.61 -20.91 12.23
CA PRO A 56 -2.30 -22.20 12.82
C PRO A 56 -0.81 -22.30 13.23
N PRO A 57 -0.46 -23.16 14.21
CA PRO A 57 0.90 -23.26 14.75
C PRO A 57 1.98 -23.54 13.70
N PHE A 58 1.66 -24.36 12.70
CA PHE A 58 2.61 -24.73 11.63
C PHE A 58 2.98 -23.57 10.68
N MET A 59 2.25 -22.45 10.72
CA MET A 59 2.58 -21.23 9.95
C MET A 59 3.05 -20.08 10.84
N LYS A 60 3.35 -20.32 12.13
CA LYS A 60 3.56 -19.24 13.11
C LYS A 60 4.69 -18.29 12.73
N GLU A 61 5.84 -18.81 12.30
CA GLU A 61 6.98 -17.99 11.86
C GLU A 61 6.61 -17.10 10.66
N TYR A 62 5.91 -17.67 9.67
CA TYR A 62 5.44 -16.94 8.51
C TYR A 62 4.37 -15.90 8.89
N SER A 63 3.41 -16.26 9.73
CA SER A 63 2.32 -15.36 10.16
C SER A 63 2.85 -14.12 10.87
N ARG A 64 4.01 -14.20 11.52
CA ARG A 64 4.67 -13.04 12.13
C ARG A 64 5.17 -12.05 11.07
N LEU A 65 5.74 -12.54 9.98
CA LEU A 65 6.16 -11.67 8.86
C LEU A 65 4.95 -11.05 8.16
N LEU A 66 3.90 -11.84 7.92
CA LEU A 66 2.64 -11.35 7.37
C LEU A 66 2.00 -10.30 8.27
N LEU A 67 2.08 -10.48 9.60
CA LEU A 67 1.59 -9.51 10.59
C LEU A 67 2.34 -8.19 10.50
N ILE A 68 3.68 -8.22 10.41
CA ILE A 68 4.49 -7.00 10.27
C ILE A 68 4.10 -6.25 8.99
N TYR A 69 4.01 -6.96 7.86
CA TYR A 69 3.54 -6.37 6.61
C TYR A 69 2.15 -5.76 6.75
N GLN A 70 1.20 -6.50 7.33
CA GLN A 70 -0.17 -6.01 7.50
C GLN A 70 -0.22 -4.76 8.39
N ILE A 71 0.57 -4.70 9.46
CA ILE A 71 0.68 -3.51 10.32
C ILE A 71 1.25 -2.33 9.53
N LEU A 72 2.36 -2.52 8.81
CA LEU A 72 2.98 -1.46 8.01
C LEU A 72 2.03 -0.94 6.91
N SER A 73 1.35 -1.84 6.20
CA SER A 73 0.34 -1.49 5.20
C SER A 73 -0.84 -0.74 5.83
N THR A 74 -1.33 -1.19 6.99
CA THR A 74 -2.42 -0.50 7.71
C THR A 74 -2.02 0.91 8.15
N LEU A 75 -0.78 1.08 8.63
CA LEU A 75 -0.23 2.38 8.99
C LEU A 75 -0.10 3.28 7.76
N CYS A 76 0.42 2.76 6.65
CA CYS A 76 0.54 3.49 5.38
C CYS A 76 -0.83 3.95 4.85
N ASP A 77 -1.82 3.06 4.83
CA ASP A 77 -3.20 3.37 4.39
C ASP A 77 -3.85 4.43 5.29
N SER A 78 -3.74 4.26 6.61
CA SER A 78 -4.33 5.19 7.58
C SER A 78 -3.66 6.56 7.48
N TRP A 79 -2.34 6.59 7.22
CA TRP A 79 -1.62 7.83 6.99
C TRP A 79 -2.14 8.54 5.74
N ALA A 80 -2.24 7.82 4.63
CA ALA A 80 -2.64 8.36 3.33
C ALA A 80 -4.12 8.78 3.26
N ASN A 81 -5.02 8.05 3.93
CA ASN A 81 -6.48 8.20 3.75
C ASN A 81 -7.16 9.00 4.86
N LEU A 82 -6.46 9.27 5.97
CA LEU A 82 -7.07 9.91 7.15
C LEU A 82 -6.18 11.01 7.75
N VAL A 83 -4.92 10.68 8.05
CA VAL A 83 -4.03 11.53 8.84
C VAL A 83 -3.46 12.68 8.00
N TYR A 84 -2.98 12.38 6.80
CA TYR A 84 -2.27 13.30 5.91
C TYR A 84 -3.14 13.71 4.72
N ILE A 85 -3.70 12.77 3.94
CA ILE A 85 -4.42 12.99 2.67
C ILE A 85 -3.69 13.97 1.74
N PRO A 86 -2.69 13.51 0.97
CA PRO A 86 -1.96 14.34 0.02
C PRO A 86 -2.82 14.73 -1.18
N ILE A 87 -2.72 15.99 -1.58
CA ILE A 87 -3.22 16.50 -2.85
C ILE A 87 -2.03 17.04 -3.62
N THR A 88 -1.64 16.28 -4.64
CA THR A 88 -0.43 16.50 -5.44
C THR A 88 -0.80 16.96 -6.84
N PHE A 89 -0.15 18.00 -7.34
CA PHE A 89 -0.41 18.56 -8.67
C PHE A 89 0.59 18.05 -9.72
N PHE A 90 0.73 16.74 -9.93
CA PHE A 90 1.71 16.26 -10.92
C PHE A 90 1.35 16.71 -12.34
N PRO A 91 2.31 17.22 -13.13
CA PRO A 91 3.77 17.18 -12.94
C PRO A 91 4.42 18.32 -12.14
N PHE A 92 3.63 19.28 -11.65
CA PHE A 92 4.12 20.41 -10.88
C PHE A 92 4.54 19.94 -9.48
N PRO A 93 5.61 20.48 -8.89
CA PRO A 93 6.15 20.02 -7.62
C PRO A 93 5.40 20.70 -6.46
N ILE A 94 4.07 20.77 -6.59
CA ILE A 94 3.17 21.46 -5.68
C ILE A 94 2.36 20.40 -4.96
N ILE A 95 2.42 20.42 -3.63
CA ILE A 95 1.71 19.47 -2.78
C ILE A 95 1.09 20.24 -1.62
N TYR A 96 -0.15 19.93 -1.31
CA TYR A 96 -0.73 20.26 -0.01
C TYR A 96 -1.44 19.04 0.53
N HIS A 97 -1.95 19.11 1.75
CA HIS A 97 -2.63 17.97 2.34
C HIS A 97 -3.86 18.40 3.13
N VAL A 98 -4.84 17.51 3.28
CA VAL A 98 -6.13 17.77 3.93
C VAL A 98 -6.51 16.59 4.83
N GLY A 99 -5.75 16.38 5.90
CA GLY A 99 -5.94 15.31 6.89
C GLY A 99 -6.30 15.81 8.29
N LEU A 100 -6.53 14.89 9.22
CA LEU A 100 -6.91 15.22 10.61
C LEU A 100 -5.86 16.06 11.37
N LEU A 101 -4.59 16.04 10.96
CA LEU A 101 -3.51 16.75 11.67
C LEU A 101 -3.45 18.26 11.40
N LEU A 102 -4.19 18.79 10.42
CA LEU A 102 -4.07 20.20 10.01
C LEU A 102 -4.34 21.26 11.10
N PRO A 103 -5.19 21.05 12.12
CA PRO A 103 -5.38 22.06 13.16
C PRO A 103 -4.58 21.80 14.44
N HIS A 104 -3.97 20.63 14.62
CA HIS A 104 -3.59 20.15 15.97
C HIS A 104 -2.10 19.89 16.20
N VAL A 105 -1.26 19.87 15.15
CA VAL A 105 0.16 19.55 15.29
C VAL A 105 1.04 20.55 14.54
N SER A 106 1.97 21.17 15.26
CA SER A 106 2.98 22.11 14.74
C SER A 106 4.10 21.42 13.93
N MET A 107 3.78 20.37 13.19
CA MET A 107 4.74 19.64 12.37
C MET A 107 4.81 20.30 10.99
N PRO A 108 6.01 20.65 10.48
CA PRO A 108 6.12 21.22 9.14
C PRO A 108 5.58 20.23 8.11
N TYR A 109 4.71 20.73 7.23
CA TYR A 109 3.97 19.96 6.22
C TYR A 109 4.87 19.00 5.41
N ALA A 110 6.15 19.36 5.21
CA ALA A 110 7.13 18.59 4.43
C ALA A 110 7.47 17.26 5.10
N TYR A 111 7.57 17.26 6.44
CA TYR A 111 7.84 16.04 7.19
C TYR A 111 6.68 15.05 7.10
N MET A 112 5.43 15.52 7.04
CA MET A 112 4.28 14.65 6.86
C MET A 112 4.32 13.91 5.51
N HIS A 113 4.77 14.62 4.47
CA HIS A 113 4.98 14.03 3.16
C HIS A 113 6.13 13.03 3.15
N ILE A 114 7.28 13.38 3.74
CA ILE A 114 8.45 12.48 3.83
C ILE A 114 8.10 11.21 4.62
N VAL A 115 7.40 11.34 5.75
CA VAL A 115 6.94 10.18 6.54
C VAL A 115 6.02 9.28 5.71
N TRP A 116 5.11 9.86 4.93
CA TRP A 116 4.26 9.09 4.03
C TRP A 116 5.08 8.31 2.99
N LEU A 117 6.05 8.97 2.34
CA LEU A 117 6.94 8.31 1.37
C LEU A 117 7.75 7.18 2.02
N CYS A 118 8.27 7.39 3.24
CA CYS A 118 8.97 6.38 4.02
C CYS A 118 8.09 5.15 4.30
N LEU A 119 6.81 5.36 4.65
CA LEU A 119 5.86 4.27 4.86
C LEU A 119 5.59 3.49 3.57
N VAL A 120 5.47 4.17 2.43
CA VAL A 120 5.27 3.53 1.12
C VAL A 120 6.47 2.65 0.75
N VAL A 121 7.69 3.19 0.75
CA VAL A 121 8.90 2.42 0.37
C VAL A 121 9.16 1.27 1.34
N THR A 122 8.88 1.46 2.63
CA THR A 122 9.00 0.42 3.65
C THR A 122 8.00 -0.72 3.41
N THR A 123 6.77 -0.40 3.03
CA THR A 123 5.74 -1.40 2.69
C THR A 123 6.12 -2.17 1.43
N MET A 124 6.64 -1.50 0.39
CA MET A 124 7.16 -2.15 -0.82
C MET A 124 8.33 -3.09 -0.50
N GLY A 125 9.25 -2.67 0.37
CA GLY A 125 10.35 -3.52 0.83
C GLY A 125 9.87 -4.76 1.59
N ALA A 126 8.90 -4.60 2.49
CA ALA A 126 8.31 -5.70 3.26
C ALA A 126 7.68 -6.78 2.36
N VAL A 127 7.07 -6.40 1.23
CA VAL A 127 6.55 -7.33 0.22
C VAL A 127 7.66 -8.19 -0.38
N ALA A 128 8.75 -7.59 -0.85
CA ALA A 128 9.87 -8.33 -1.42
C ALA A 128 10.48 -9.30 -0.39
N GLN A 129 10.58 -8.85 0.86
CA GLN A 129 11.06 -9.66 1.97
C GLN A 129 10.15 -10.87 2.24
N LEU A 130 8.82 -10.72 2.20
CA LEU A 130 7.89 -11.85 2.33
C LEU A 130 8.18 -12.96 1.32
N PHE A 131 8.37 -12.61 0.04
CA PHE A 131 8.68 -13.58 -1.00
C PHE A 131 10.08 -14.19 -0.85
N MET A 132 11.08 -13.39 -0.48
CA MET A 132 12.42 -13.88 -0.17
C MET A 132 12.40 -14.91 0.97
N PHE A 133 11.80 -14.55 2.12
CA PHE A 133 11.69 -15.43 3.28
C PHE A 133 10.98 -16.73 2.91
N ARG A 134 9.97 -16.64 2.06
CA ARG A 134 9.22 -17.81 1.66
C ARG A 134 10.01 -18.75 0.75
N TRP A 135 10.70 -18.19 -0.24
CA TRP A 135 11.61 -18.96 -1.08
C TRP A 135 12.67 -19.65 -0.22
N GLN A 136 13.29 -18.90 0.70
CA GLN A 136 14.29 -19.41 1.62
C GLN A 136 13.75 -20.51 2.52
N HIS A 137 12.50 -20.43 3.00
CA HIS A 137 11.89 -21.49 3.82
C HIS A 137 11.70 -22.80 3.03
N MET A 138 11.40 -22.73 1.74
CA MET A 138 11.21 -23.89 0.86
C MET A 138 12.51 -24.61 0.48
N LEU A 139 13.67 -23.98 0.66
CA LEU A 139 14.96 -24.60 0.39
C LEU A 139 15.32 -25.63 1.47
N THR A 140 15.86 -26.77 1.06
CA THR A 140 16.42 -27.78 1.96
C THR A 140 17.62 -27.24 2.73
N ALA A 141 17.93 -27.83 3.89
CA ALA A 141 18.99 -27.33 4.78
C ALA A 141 20.38 -27.29 4.12
N ASN A 142 20.66 -28.25 3.22
CA ASN A 142 21.95 -28.39 2.53
C ASN A 142 22.00 -27.67 1.18
N HIS A 143 20.97 -26.89 0.84
CA HIS A 143 20.93 -26.21 -0.45
C HIS A 143 21.95 -25.06 -0.47
N PRO A 144 22.79 -24.90 -1.53
CA PRO A 144 23.86 -23.89 -1.57
C PRO A 144 23.36 -22.44 -1.44
N LEU A 145 22.14 -22.17 -1.94
CA LEU A 145 21.49 -20.85 -1.84
C LEU A 145 20.72 -20.61 -0.53
N LYS A 146 20.78 -21.53 0.44
CA LYS A 146 20.11 -21.38 1.73
C LYS A 146 20.90 -20.38 2.58
N LEU A 147 20.28 -19.25 2.88
CA LEU A 147 20.88 -18.22 3.71
C LEU A 147 20.63 -18.49 5.20
N ARG A 148 21.63 -18.18 6.03
CA ARG A 148 21.44 -18.14 7.49
C ARG A 148 20.46 -17.03 7.84
N LYS A 149 19.58 -17.27 8.83
CA LYS A 149 18.56 -16.29 9.27
C LYS A 149 19.15 -14.90 9.57
N ARG A 150 20.33 -14.84 10.21
CA ARG A 150 21.06 -13.58 10.50
C ARG A 150 21.36 -12.77 9.24
N VAL A 151 21.78 -13.43 8.16
CA VAL A 151 22.10 -12.77 6.88
C VAL A 151 20.83 -12.20 6.25
N ILE A 152 19.72 -12.93 6.30
CA ILE A 152 18.43 -12.43 5.79
C ILE A 152 18.01 -11.16 6.55
N TYR A 153 18.12 -11.15 7.88
CA TYR A 153 17.80 -9.95 8.66
C TYR A 153 18.71 -8.76 8.35
N ILE A 154 20.02 -8.99 8.11
CA ILE A 154 20.95 -7.94 7.68
C ILE A 154 20.55 -7.37 6.32
N ILE A 155 20.19 -8.24 5.35
CA ILE A 155 19.70 -7.79 4.03
C ILE A 155 18.43 -6.95 4.18
N CYS A 156 17.49 -7.40 5.02
CA CYS A 156 16.24 -6.66 5.26
C CYS A 156 16.49 -5.28 5.89
N LEU A 157 17.39 -5.21 6.88
CA LEU A 157 17.76 -3.96 7.55
C LEU A 157 18.52 -3.02 6.59
N GLY A 158 19.48 -3.55 5.83
CA GLY A 158 20.24 -2.77 4.85
C GLY A 158 19.33 -2.17 3.78
N GLN A 159 18.36 -2.95 3.28
CA GLN A 159 17.35 -2.47 2.34
C GLN A 159 16.47 -1.37 2.96
N PHE A 160 16.02 -1.54 4.20
CA PHE A 160 15.24 -0.52 4.90
C PHE A 160 16.00 0.81 5.03
N ILE A 161 17.28 0.74 5.42
CA ILE A 161 18.14 1.93 5.56
C ILE A 161 18.39 2.59 4.21
N LEU A 162 18.69 1.81 3.16
CA LEU A 162 18.94 2.33 1.83
C LEU A 162 17.74 3.11 1.30
N PHE A 163 16.55 2.49 1.33
CA PHE A 163 15.34 3.08 0.77
C PHE A 163 14.88 4.31 1.53
N ASN A 164 14.82 4.24 2.87
CA ASN A 164 14.41 5.41 3.66
C ASN A 164 15.49 6.49 3.68
N GLY A 165 16.77 6.12 3.59
CA GLY A 165 17.89 7.06 3.51
C GLY A 165 17.86 7.94 2.25
N ALA A 166 17.49 7.36 1.10
CA ALA A 166 17.31 8.11 -0.15
C ALA A 166 16.23 9.20 -0.05
N LEU A 167 15.21 8.99 0.80
CA LEU A 167 14.10 9.94 0.99
C LEU A 167 14.47 11.14 1.88
N ILE A 168 15.46 11.00 2.76
CA ILE A 168 15.87 12.09 3.68
C ILE A 168 16.47 13.27 2.90
N GLN A 169 16.99 13.03 1.70
CA GLN A 169 17.51 14.08 0.81
C GLN A 169 16.40 14.87 0.09
N PHE A 170 15.14 14.50 0.23
CA PHE A 170 14.00 15.20 -0.38
C PHE A 170 13.69 16.48 0.40
N THR A 171 14.17 17.63 -0.08
CA THR A 171 14.02 18.92 0.62
C THR A 171 12.92 19.80 0.03
N CYS A 172 12.14 20.44 0.91
CA CYS A 172 11.16 21.46 0.54
C CYS A 172 11.87 22.80 0.30
N VAL A 173 11.48 23.53 -0.75
CA VAL A 173 12.11 24.80 -1.13
C VAL A 173 11.42 25.99 -0.46
N ALA A 174 10.09 26.01 -0.44
CA ALA A 174 9.32 27.10 0.13
C ALA A 174 7.91 26.65 0.56
N ASP A 175 7.40 27.29 1.61
CA ASP A 175 5.98 27.33 1.95
C ASP A 175 5.37 28.59 1.33
N MET A 176 4.14 28.52 0.81
CA MET A 176 3.52 29.64 0.11
C MET A 176 2.79 30.54 1.13
N ASP A 177 3.31 31.74 1.38
CA ASP A 177 2.83 32.71 2.39
C ASP A 177 1.32 33.06 2.32
N HIS A 178 0.65 32.81 1.19
CA HIS A 178 -0.77 33.10 0.98
C HIS A 178 -1.69 31.86 0.97
N LEU A 179 -1.14 30.64 0.99
CA LEU A 179 -1.92 29.40 1.08
C LEU A 179 -1.31 28.48 2.12
N GLN A 180 -1.89 28.50 3.32
CA GLN A 180 -1.42 27.69 4.45
C GLN A 180 -1.35 26.19 4.08
N GLY A 181 -0.16 25.62 4.18
CA GLY A 181 0.09 24.19 3.95
C GLY A 181 0.33 23.79 2.50
N VAL A 182 0.47 24.76 1.58
CA VAL A 182 0.88 24.50 0.19
C VAL A 182 2.39 24.58 0.08
N GLN A 183 2.98 23.46 -0.33
CA GLN A 183 4.41 23.26 -0.40
C GLN A 183 4.90 23.22 -1.84
N TYR A 184 6.05 23.85 -2.05
CA TYR A 184 6.78 23.81 -3.32
C TYR A 184 8.12 23.10 -3.16
N PHE A 185 8.34 22.07 -3.98
CA PHE A 185 9.58 21.30 -4.01
C PHE A 185 10.44 21.68 -5.23
N ASN A 186 11.75 21.48 -5.12
CA ASN A 186 12.65 21.70 -6.24
C ASN A 186 12.36 20.65 -7.33
N MET A 187 12.16 21.10 -8.57
CA MET A 187 11.91 20.20 -9.70
C MET A 187 13.04 19.19 -9.90
N ASP A 188 14.29 19.58 -9.69
CA ASP A 188 15.41 18.66 -9.87
C ASP A 188 15.45 17.60 -8.76
N ASP A 189 15.05 17.95 -7.54
CA ASP A 189 14.92 16.99 -6.44
C ASP A 189 13.76 16.02 -6.68
N VAL A 190 12.61 16.53 -7.18
CA VAL A 190 11.47 15.69 -7.57
C VAL A 190 11.84 14.72 -8.68
N ARG A 191 12.58 15.15 -9.70
CA ARG A 191 13.07 14.28 -10.78
C ARG A 191 14.02 13.22 -10.27
N ARG A 192 15.01 13.60 -9.46
CA ARG A 192 15.97 12.67 -8.86
C ARG A 192 15.24 11.65 -7.99
N PHE A 193 14.30 12.10 -7.18
CA PHE A 193 13.45 11.26 -6.35
C PHE A 193 12.68 10.22 -7.18
N PHE A 194 12.01 10.64 -8.25
CA PHE A 194 11.27 9.74 -9.15
C PHE A 194 12.16 8.75 -9.89
N LEU A 195 13.35 9.19 -10.30
CA LEU A 195 14.33 8.31 -10.93
C LEU A 195 14.82 7.22 -9.96
N ILE A 196 15.24 7.62 -8.75
CA ILE A 196 15.75 6.70 -7.72
C ILE A 196 14.66 5.71 -7.31
N THR A 197 13.49 6.20 -6.89
CA THR A 197 12.36 5.34 -6.50
C THR A 197 11.85 4.48 -7.65
N GLY A 198 11.95 4.97 -8.88
CA GLY A 198 11.65 4.20 -10.07
C GLY A 198 12.56 3.02 -10.30
N ILE A 199 13.88 3.25 -10.20
CA ILE A 199 14.90 2.20 -10.32
C ILE A 199 14.73 1.19 -9.18
N GLU A 200 14.60 1.67 -7.95
CA GLU A 200 14.40 0.81 -6.77
C GLU A 200 13.11 -0.01 -6.88
N GLY A 201 11.99 0.62 -7.22
CA GLY A 201 10.70 -0.04 -7.41
C GLY A 201 10.76 -1.09 -8.52
N THR A 202 11.43 -0.79 -9.63
CA THR A 202 11.63 -1.76 -10.73
C THR A 202 12.49 -2.93 -10.29
N ALA A 203 13.59 -2.68 -9.58
CA ALA A 203 14.46 -3.73 -9.04
C ALA A 203 13.72 -4.64 -8.07
N LEU A 204 12.84 -4.09 -7.23
CA LEU A 204 12.00 -4.86 -6.31
C LEU A 204 10.99 -5.74 -7.03
N ILE A 205 10.33 -5.22 -8.07
CA ILE A 205 9.39 -6.01 -8.86
C ILE A 205 10.13 -7.18 -9.51
N ILE A 206 11.29 -6.94 -10.13
CA ILE A 206 12.12 -7.99 -10.72
C ILE A 206 12.54 -9.02 -9.68
N ALA A 207 13.05 -8.58 -8.53
CA ALA A 207 13.46 -9.47 -7.44
C ALA A 207 12.29 -10.31 -6.93
N THR A 208 11.12 -9.69 -6.75
CA THR A 208 9.89 -10.36 -6.30
C THR A 208 9.43 -11.41 -7.30
N LEU A 209 9.37 -11.08 -8.59
CA LEU A 209 9.05 -12.04 -9.65
C LEU A 209 10.08 -13.18 -9.70
N GLY A 210 11.36 -12.87 -9.51
CA GLY A 210 12.43 -13.86 -9.37
C GLY A 210 12.19 -14.82 -8.20
N PHE A 211 11.89 -14.31 -7.01
CA PHE A 211 11.58 -15.16 -5.85
C PHE A 211 10.31 -15.99 -6.04
N VAL A 212 9.29 -15.44 -6.70
CA VAL A 212 8.07 -16.18 -7.07
C VAL A 212 8.43 -17.34 -8.00
N TYR A 213 9.16 -17.07 -9.08
CA TYR A 213 9.62 -18.08 -10.03
C TYR A 213 10.44 -19.18 -9.35
N LEU A 214 11.43 -18.79 -8.54
CA LEU A 214 12.30 -19.72 -7.83
C LEU A 214 11.51 -20.57 -6.81
N THR A 215 10.51 -20.00 -6.15
CA THR A 215 9.62 -20.74 -5.24
C THR A 215 8.80 -21.79 -5.99
N PHE A 216 8.24 -21.44 -7.16
CA PHE A 216 7.50 -22.41 -7.97
C PHE A 216 8.39 -23.50 -8.54
N ARG A 217 9.61 -23.14 -8.98
CA ARG A 217 10.62 -24.10 -9.41
C ARG A 217 10.93 -25.11 -8.30
N ASN A 218 11.12 -24.65 -7.06
CA ASN A 218 11.37 -25.53 -5.92
C ASN A 218 10.24 -26.54 -5.69
N PHE A 219 8.98 -26.20 -5.96
CA PHE A 219 7.87 -27.17 -5.84
C PHE A 219 7.98 -28.36 -6.81
N HIS A 220 8.71 -28.22 -7.92
CA HIS A 220 8.91 -29.29 -8.89
C HIS A 220 10.03 -30.25 -8.47
N PHE A 221 11.07 -29.74 -7.80
CA PHE A 221 12.30 -30.49 -7.49
C PHE A 221 12.40 -30.95 -6.03
N THR A 222 11.45 -30.57 -5.17
CA THR A 222 11.48 -30.94 -3.75
C THR A 222 10.90 -32.33 -3.51
N ASN A 223 11.57 -33.14 -2.69
CA ASN A 223 11.09 -34.45 -2.22
C ASN A 223 10.11 -34.29 -1.05
N VAL A 224 9.01 -33.56 -1.26
CA VAL A 224 7.97 -33.31 -0.25
C VAL A 224 6.66 -33.91 -0.74
N SER A 225 5.82 -34.39 0.18
CA SER A 225 4.54 -35.01 -0.18
C SER A 225 3.64 -34.08 -1.01
N GLN A 226 2.86 -34.67 -1.93
CA GLN A 226 1.95 -33.92 -2.80
C GLN A 226 0.91 -33.09 -2.00
N LYS A 227 0.49 -33.59 -0.84
CA LYS A 227 -0.42 -32.88 0.08
C LYS A 227 0.21 -31.59 0.60
N THR A 228 1.49 -31.64 1.00
CA THR A 228 2.22 -30.46 1.48
C THR A 228 2.52 -29.50 0.34
N ILE A 229 2.89 -29.98 -0.85
CA ILE A 229 3.09 -29.13 -2.04
C ILE A 229 1.81 -28.37 -2.39
N LYS A 230 0.64 -29.05 -2.39
CA LYS A 230 -0.65 -28.39 -2.68
C LYS A 230 -0.96 -27.29 -1.66
N LEU A 231 -0.73 -27.55 -0.37
CA LEU A 231 -0.91 -26.55 0.68
C LEU A 231 0.00 -25.33 0.47
N GLN A 232 1.28 -25.56 0.17
CA GLN A 232 2.24 -24.48 -0.09
C GLN A 232 1.91 -23.70 -1.38
N LYS A 233 1.46 -24.36 -2.45
CA LYS A 233 1.03 -23.68 -3.69
C LYS A 233 -0.17 -22.78 -3.45
N THR A 234 -1.20 -23.25 -2.75
CA THR A 234 -2.38 -22.42 -2.40
C THR A 234 -1.97 -21.16 -1.66
N TYR A 235 -1.01 -21.30 -0.74
CA TYR A 235 -0.50 -20.18 0.02
C TYR A 235 0.33 -19.20 -0.83
N GLN A 236 1.05 -19.68 -1.86
CA GLN A 236 1.81 -18.82 -2.80
C GLN A 236 0.88 -17.98 -3.63
N ILE A 237 -0.18 -18.62 -4.12
CA ILE A 237 -1.20 -17.96 -4.93
C ILE A 237 -1.89 -16.88 -4.09
N SER A 238 -2.19 -17.16 -2.80
CA SER A 238 -2.75 -16.14 -1.91
C SER A 238 -1.87 -14.90 -1.79
N LEU A 239 -0.56 -15.08 -1.58
CA LEU A 239 0.40 -13.99 -1.51
C LEU A 239 0.50 -13.19 -2.81
N ILE A 240 0.56 -13.89 -3.93
CA ILE A 240 0.62 -13.24 -5.26
C ILE A 240 -0.63 -12.39 -5.47
N LEU A 241 -1.81 -12.91 -5.15
CA LEU A 241 -3.06 -12.16 -5.30
C LEU A 241 -3.12 -10.94 -4.37
N GLN A 242 -2.62 -11.05 -3.13
CA GLN A 242 -2.55 -9.92 -2.20
C GLN A 242 -1.67 -8.77 -2.74
N VAL A 243 -0.57 -9.11 -3.41
CA VAL A 243 0.46 -8.16 -3.88
C VAL A 243 0.22 -7.68 -5.31
N GLN A 244 -0.45 -8.47 -6.14
CA GLN A 244 -0.77 -8.10 -7.53
C GLN A 244 -1.64 -6.85 -7.62
N SER A 245 -2.46 -6.59 -6.59
CA SER A 245 -3.22 -5.33 -6.47
C SER A 245 -2.31 -4.10 -6.48
N VAL A 246 -1.12 -4.16 -5.86
CA VAL A 246 -0.12 -3.07 -5.85
C VAL A 246 0.50 -2.89 -7.23
N ILE A 247 0.89 -4.00 -7.88
CA ILE A 247 1.57 -3.96 -9.19
C ILE A 247 0.65 -3.36 -10.27
N LEU A 248 -0.64 -3.72 -10.26
CA LEU A 248 -1.61 -3.26 -11.23
C LEU A 248 -1.81 -1.73 -11.20
N PHE A 249 -1.71 -1.11 -10.02
CA PHE A 249 -1.94 0.34 -9.86
C PHE A 249 -0.66 1.17 -9.82
N PHE A 250 0.45 0.60 -9.32
CA PHE A 250 1.75 1.25 -9.33
C PHE A 250 2.35 1.34 -10.74
N PHE A 251 2.19 0.29 -11.56
CA PHE A 251 2.79 0.23 -12.89
C PHE A 251 2.29 1.34 -13.84
N PRO A 252 0.97 1.61 -13.97
CA PRO A 252 0.48 2.74 -14.75
C PRO A 252 0.97 4.08 -14.22
N PHE A 253 1.00 4.29 -12.91
CA PHE A 253 1.49 5.55 -12.32
C PHE A 253 2.97 5.77 -12.62
N PHE A 254 3.79 4.71 -12.49
CA PHE A 254 5.21 4.79 -12.76
C PHE A 254 5.51 5.13 -14.23
N PHE A 255 4.95 4.38 -15.17
CA PHE A 255 5.26 4.54 -16.59
C PHE A 255 4.61 5.77 -17.23
N VAL A 256 3.44 6.20 -16.74
CA VAL A 256 2.72 7.34 -17.33
C VAL A 256 3.15 8.68 -16.72
N PHE A 257 3.55 8.71 -15.44
CA PHE A 257 3.84 9.97 -14.73
C PHE A 257 5.28 10.10 -14.22
N MET A 258 5.79 9.09 -13.52
CA MET A 258 7.12 9.17 -12.90
C MET A 258 8.25 9.15 -13.95
N LEU A 259 8.18 8.20 -14.89
CA LEU A 259 9.21 8.01 -15.91
C LEU A 259 9.29 9.21 -16.87
N PRO A 260 8.18 9.73 -17.45
CA PRO A 260 8.25 10.88 -18.35
C PRO A 260 8.74 12.15 -17.66
N LEU A 261 8.38 12.36 -16.39
CA LEU A 261 8.86 13.51 -15.62
C LEU A 261 10.37 13.44 -15.38
N SER A 262 10.90 12.25 -15.14
CA SER A 262 12.33 12.00 -14.91
C SER A 262 13.19 12.33 -16.15
N PHE A 263 12.63 12.16 -17.36
CA PHE A 263 13.34 12.33 -18.64
C PHE A 263 12.95 13.59 -19.42
N PHE A 264 12.40 14.62 -18.77
CA PHE A 264 12.00 15.88 -19.41
C PHE A 264 10.99 15.73 -20.56
N ILE A 265 10.22 14.63 -20.58
CA ILE A 265 9.17 14.44 -21.59
C ILE A 265 8.01 15.39 -21.25
N ARG A 266 7.47 16.05 -22.28
CA ARG A 266 6.43 17.08 -22.13
C ARG A 266 5.13 16.45 -21.62
N LEU A 267 4.81 16.71 -20.35
CA LEU A 267 3.57 16.28 -19.70
C LEU A 267 2.41 17.24 -20.00
N PRO A 268 1.14 16.83 -19.71
CA PRO A 268 -0.01 17.70 -19.88
C PRO A 268 0.22 19.05 -19.20
N LYS A 269 0.03 20.14 -19.95
CA LYS A 269 0.21 21.50 -19.42
C LYS A 269 -1.01 21.99 -18.63
N ASP A 270 -2.15 21.32 -18.78
CA ASP A 270 -3.37 21.69 -18.09
C ASP A 270 -3.35 21.16 -16.65
N LEU A 271 -3.16 22.07 -15.71
CA LEU A 271 -3.11 21.82 -14.28
C LEU A 271 -4.39 21.15 -13.75
N LYS A 272 -5.58 21.46 -14.32
CA LYS A 272 -6.85 20.87 -13.89
C LYS A 272 -6.93 19.41 -14.27
N VAL A 273 -6.59 19.09 -15.52
CA VAL A 273 -6.54 17.70 -16.01
C VAL A 273 -5.52 16.90 -15.20
N SER A 274 -4.34 17.47 -14.96
CA SER A 274 -3.29 16.90 -14.12
C SER A 274 -3.76 16.56 -12.70
N LEU A 275 -4.48 17.47 -12.05
CA LEU A 275 -5.04 17.27 -10.71
C LEU A 275 -6.08 16.13 -10.70
N VAL A 276 -7.01 16.13 -11.66
CA VAL A 276 -8.04 15.08 -11.76
C VAL A 276 -7.39 13.70 -11.94
N ILE A 277 -6.45 13.58 -12.87
CA ILE A 277 -5.77 12.30 -13.11
C ILE A 277 -4.99 11.86 -11.87
N THR A 278 -4.25 12.78 -11.24
CA THR A 278 -3.48 12.46 -10.04
C THR A 278 -4.39 12.01 -8.89
N ASN A 279 -5.52 12.68 -8.67
CA ASN A 279 -6.49 12.29 -7.66
C ASN A 279 -7.09 10.89 -7.92
N VAL A 280 -7.43 10.58 -9.19
CA VAL A 280 -7.93 9.26 -9.57
C VAL A 280 -6.88 8.18 -9.30
N ILE A 281 -5.63 8.42 -9.68
CA ILE A 281 -4.53 7.49 -9.42
C ILE A 281 -4.33 7.31 -7.92
N MET A 282 -4.35 8.39 -7.15
CA MET A 282 -4.22 8.32 -5.70
C MET A 282 -5.36 7.51 -5.07
N CYS A 283 -6.60 7.61 -5.57
CA CYS A 283 -7.71 6.72 -5.15
C CYS A 283 -7.41 5.23 -5.42
N PHE A 284 -6.87 4.91 -6.59
CA PHE A 284 -6.48 3.53 -6.94
C PHE A 284 -5.30 3.02 -6.12
N ILE A 285 -4.33 3.88 -5.82
CA ILE A 285 -3.28 3.56 -4.88
C ILE A 285 -3.94 3.29 -3.53
N SER A 286 -4.72 4.20 -2.97
CA SER A 286 -5.30 4.04 -1.64
C SER A 286 -6.21 2.82 -1.46
N ILE A 287 -6.90 2.32 -2.50
CA ILE A 287 -7.78 1.13 -2.37
C ILE A 287 -7.00 -0.18 -2.29
N HIS A 288 -5.71 -0.19 -2.67
CA HIS A 288 -4.91 -1.42 -2.74
C HIS A 288 -4.85 -2.17 -1.40
N GLY A 289 -4.66 -1.48 -0.29
CA GLY A 289 -4.49 -2.10 1.02
C GLY A 289 -5.77 -2.77 1.52
N LEU A 290 -6.93 -2.14 1.30
CA LEU A 290 -8.24 -2.74 1.54
C LEU A 290 -8.40 -4.05 0.73
N LEU A 291 -8.13 -4.01 -0.58
CA LEU A 291 -8.23 -5.18 -1.44
C LEU A 291 -7.25 -6.29 -1.01
N SER A 292 -6.02 -5.92 -0.64
CA SER A 292 -5.00 -6.84 -0.15
C SER A 292 -5.48 -7.59 1.10
N THR A 293 -6.03 -6.86 2.08
CA THR A 293 -6.58 -7.46 3.31
C THR A 293 -7.78 -8.35 3.02
N MET A 294 -8.70 -7.92 2.15
CA MET A 294 -9.84 -8.74 1.76
C MET A 294 -9.39 -10.05 1.10
N ILE A 295 -8.44 -9.99 0.16
CA ILE A 295 -7.87 -11.19 -0.48
C ILE A 295 -7.19 -12.08 0.55
N MET A 296 -6.44 -11.50 1.49
CA MET A 296 -5.81 -12.25 2.58
C MET A 296 -6.87 -13.05 3.35
N ILE A 297 -7.96 -12.41 3.77
CA ILE A 297 -9.02 -13.07 4.55
C ILE A 297 -9.73 -14.14 3.70
N LEU A 298 -10.10 -13.82 2.46
CA LEU A 298 -10.90 -14.69 1.58
C LEU A 298 -10.11 -15.90 1.07
N VAL A 299 -8.82 -15.77 0.80
CA VAL A 299 -8.02 -16.86 0.23
C VAL A 299 -7.42 -17.75 1.32
N ASN A 300 -7.05 -17.20 2.48
CA ASN A 300 -6.48 -18.00 3.57
C ASN A 300 -7.56 -18.84 4.25
N LYS A 301 -7.51 -20.16 4.01
CA LYS A 301 -8.47 -21.15 4.56
C LYS A 301 -8.81 -20.99 6.05
N PRO A 302 -7.86 -20.82 6.99
CA PRO A 302 -8.21 -20.65 8.41
C PRO A 302 -8.99 -19.35 8.67
N TYR A 303 -8.64 -18.25 7.99
CA TYR A 303 -9.31 -16.96 8.15
C TYR A 303 -10.70 -16.98 7.52
N ARG A 304 -10.82 -17.46 6.27
CA ARG A 304 -12.10 -17.60 5.58
C ARG A 304 -13.09 -18.47 6.38
N ARG A 305 -12.64 -19.61 6.92
CA ARG A 305 -13.52 -20.47 7.74
C ARG A 305 -14.04 -19.74 8.96
N PHE A 306 -13.18 -19.04 9.68
CA PHE A 306 -13.58 -18.23 10.83
C PHE A 306 -14.62 -17.16 10.46
N VAL A 307 -14.42 -16.45 9.34
CA VAL A 307 -15.37 -15.44 8.85
C VAL A 307 -16.70 -16.05 8.44
N LEU A 308 -16.69 -17.16 7.71
CA LEU A 308 -17.91 -17.88 7.32
C LEU A 308 -18.68 -18.38 8.54
N ASP A 309 -17.98 -18.87 9.58
CA ASP A 309 -18.61 -19.30 10.83
C ASP A 309 -19.22 -18.12 11.57
N LEU A 310 -18.56 -16.95 11.58
CA LEU A 310 -19.10 -15.73 12.18
C LEU A 310 -20.36 -15.26 11.44
N ILE A 311 -20.30 -15.19 10.11
CA ILE A 311 -21.45 -14.82 9.27
C ILE A 311 -22.60 -15.80 9.50
N ARG A 312 -22.34 -17.11 9.53
CA ARG A 312 -23.36 -18.13 9.79
C ARG A 312 -24.02 -17.93 11.15
N ARG A 313 -23.24 -17.65 12.21
CA ARG A 313 -23.78 -17.36 13.55
C ARG A 313 -24.62 -16.08 13.55
N CYS A 314 -24.15 -15.01 12.92
CA CYS A 314 -24.92 -13.77 12.81
C CYS A 314 -26.24 -13.98 12.07
N ILE A 315 -26.22 -14.73 10.95
CA ILE A 315 -27.43 -15.09 10.21
C ILE A 315 -28.39 -15.91 11.09
N LEU A 316 -27.89 -16.90 11.83
CA LEU A 316 -28.72 -17.69 12.75
C LEU A 316 -29.36 -16.84 13.85
N VAL A 317 -28.63 -15.88 14.42
CA VAL A 317 -29.14 -14.93 15.41
C VAL A 317 -30.19 -13.99 14.78
N CYS A 318 -29.92 -13.44 13.59
CA CYS A 318 -30.83 -12.54 12.90
C CYS A 318 -32.10 -13.23 12.39
N LEU A 319 -32.02 -14.52 12.03
CA LEU A 319 -33.18 -15.31 11.60
C LEU A 319 -34.05 -15.76 12.77
N GLY A 320 -33.53 -15.75 14.01
CA GLY A 320 -34.24 -16.14 15.23
C GLY A 320 -34.74 -17.60 15.23
N ASP A 321 -35.18 -18.09 16.38
CA ASP A 321 -35.71 -19.45 16.61
C ASP A 321 -36.89 -19.88 15.68
N LYS A 322 -37.37 -19.00 14.79
CA LYS A 322 -38.41 -19.29 13.80
C LYS A 322 -38.00 -20.33 12.75
N TRP A 323 -36.71 -20.52 12.50
CA TRP A 323 -36.21 -21.59 11.61
C TRP A 323 -35.93 -22.90 12.35
N LEU A 324 -35.46 -22.84 13.60
CA LEU A 324 -35.25 -24.02 14.45
C LEU A 324 -36.56 -24.70 14.84
N SER A 325 -37.61 -23.92 15.12
CA SER A 325 -38.96 -24.46 15.36
C SER A 325 -39.56 -25.13 14.10
N ARG A 326 -39.26 -24.66 12.89
CA ARG A 326 -39.69 -25.34 11.65
C ARG A 326 -38.92 -26.62 11.34
N LEU A 327 -37.64 -26.70 11.71
CA LEU A 327 -36.83 -27.92 11.56
C LEU A 327 -37.20 -29.00 12.59
N GLN A 328 -37.56 -28.62 13.83
CA GLN A 328 -38.10 -29.57 14.82
C GLN A 328 -39.50 -30.08 14.43
N ILE A 329 -40.38 -29.23 13.87
CA ILE A 329 -41.70 -29.66 13.40
C ILE A 329 -41.60 -30.63 12.20
N SER A 330 -40.62 -30.46 11.31
CA SER A 330 -40.46 -31.39 10.17
C SER A 330 -39.84 -32.74 10.53
N GLN A 331 -39.17 -32.87 11.69
CA GLN A 331 -38.71 -34.17 12.21
C GLN A 331 -39.78 -34.89 13.04
N VAL A 332 -40.76 -34.17 13.60
CA VAL A 332 -41.86 -34.77 14.37
C VAL A 332 -43.04 -35.21 13.49
N CYS A 333 -43.20 -34.65 12.27
CA CYS A 333 -44.23 -35.09 11.32
C CYS A 333 -43.80 -36.24 10.37
N ASN A 334 -42.66 -36.89 10.61
CA ASN A 334 -42.16 -38.02 9.81
C ASN A 334 -41.97 -39.31 10.63
N ILE A 335 -42.75 -39.49 11.70
CA ILE A 335 -42.90 -40.76 12.43
C ILE A 335 -44.31 -41.29 12.21
#